data_AF-F2LFD9-F1
#
_entry.id   AF-F2LFD9-F1
#
_cell.length_a   1.000
_cell.length_b   1.000
_cell.length_c   1.000
_cell.angle_alpha   90.00
_cell.angle_beta   90.00
_cell.angle_gamma   90.00
#
_symmetry.space_group_name_H-M   'P 1'
#
loop_
_entity.id
_entity.type
_entity.pdbx_description
1 polymer ?
#
loop_
_entity_poly.entity_id
_entity_poly.type
_entity_poly.pdbx_seq_one_letter_code
_entity_poly.pdbx_strand_id
1 'polypeptide(L)'
;MKKGKAKLTRQDAERLFSGLPGGSISTSASSRPVNPFEGSGFETIERAADESRLWKDNLVTLPMAVELPSGYESAARLREAMARAWRVKLVREGGHEIVVEFPEGWKAIRPASGPIELRDPANTVRAVYGWAEDAELRILPRYQVESQTNSSSGLGSLLIRDRASGKILERSEIWSSLIGSRHPEWSRLTGWLNERYPQHRDPLRYWEDCETNLGH
;
A
#
# COMPACT_ATOMS: atom_id res chain seq x y z
N MET A 1 -60.17 24.78 -5.97
CA MET A 1 -59.42 25.96 -6.46
C MET A 1 -58.35 26.33 -5.42
N LYS A 2 -57.13 26.60 -5.89
CA LYS A 2 -55.89 26.65 -5.09
C LYS A 2 -55.86 27.87 -4.14
N LYS A 3 -55.67 27.65 -2.83
CA LYS A 3 -55.28 28.71 -1.88
C LYS A 3 -53.77 28.72 -1.73
N GLY A 4 -53.10 29.72 -2.31
CA GLY A 4 -51.66 29.93 -2.17
C GLY A 4 -51.31 30.32 -0.73
N LYS A 5 -50.28 29.71 -0.16
CA LYS A 5 -49.74 30.07 1.16
C LYS A 5 -49.09 31.46 1.09
N ALA A 6 -49.48 32.36 1.99
CA ALA A 6 -48.88 33.69 2.11
C ALA A 6 -47.43 33.58 2.61
N LYS A 7 -46.54 34.43 2.09
CA LYS A 7 -45.15 34.55 2.55
C LYS A 7 -45.14 35.15 3.95
N LEU A 8 -44.64 34.40 4.92
CA LEU A 8 -44.43 34.86 6.29
C LEU A 8 -43.29 35.90 6.29
N THR A 9 -43.60 37.13 6.65
CA THR A 9 -42.62 38.21 6.79
C THR A 9 -41.91 38.16 8.15
N ARG A 10 -40.65 38.59 8.18
CA ARG A 10 -39.76 38.60 9.35
C ARG A 10 -40.36 39.27 10.61
N GLN A 11 -41.32 40.18 10.42
CA GLN A 11 -42.03 40.88 11.51
C GLN A 11 -43.04 40.01 12.28
N ASP A 12 -43.55 38.92 11.71
CA ASP A 12 -44.46 38.02 12.45
C ASP A 12 -43.72 37.07 13.39
N ALA A 13 -42.42 36.83 13.17
CA ALA A 13 -41.59 36.05 14.08
C ALA A 13 -41.28 36.79 15.39
N GLU A 14 -41.24 38.12 15.36
CA GLU A 14 -40.98 38.95 16.55
C GLU A 14 -42.18 38.98 17.52
N ARG A 15 -43.40 38.69 17.03
CA ARG A 15 -44.60 38.55 17.86
C ARG A 15 -44.68 37.25 18.66
N LEU A 16 -43.83 36.25 18.36
CA LEU A 16 -43.79 34.99 19.12
C LEU A 16 -43.09 35.13 20.48
N PHE A 17 -42.46 36.28 20.77
CA PHE A 17 -41.65 36.50 21.97
C PHE A 17 -42.14 37.67 22.84
N SER A 18 -43.33 38.23 22.59
CA SER A 18 -43.89 39.32 23.39
C SER A 18 -44.52 38.84 24.71
N GLY A 19 -43.72 38.19 25.57
CA GLY A 19 -44.23 37.67 26.84
C GLY A 19 -43.20 37.13 27.85
N LEU A 20 -41.89 37.34 27.65
CA LEU A 20 -40.88 36.92 28.63
C LEU A 20 -40.46 38.11 29.53
N PRO A 21 -40.47 37.96 30.86
CA PRO A 21 -40.19 39.05 31.80
C PRO A 21 -38.73 39.51 31.70
N GLY A 22 -38.55 40.83 31.70
CA GLY A 22 -37.26 41.49 31.50
C GLY A 22 -36.37 41.54 32.74
N GLY A 23 -35.10 41.25 32.52
CA GLY A 23 -33.92 41.67 33.29
C GLY A 23 -32.69 41.39 32.42
N SER A 24 -31.59 42.13 32.39
CA SER A 24 -31.12 43.28 33.16
C SER A 24 -29.82 43.76 32.49
N ILE A 25 -29.60 45.09 32.46
CA ILE A 25 -28.29 45.76 32.55
C ILE A 25 -27.36 45.83 31.30
N SER A 26 -27.15 47.11 30.93
CA SER A 26 -25.99 47.83 30.39
C SER A 26 -25.40 47.51 29.01
N THR A 27 -25.66 48.47 28.12
CA THR A 27 -24.77 48.97 27.08
C THR A 27 -23.40 49.38 27.63
N SER A 28 -22.31 48.76 27.15
CA SER A 28 -21.02 49.39 26.76
C SER A 28 -19.90 48.34 26.71
N ALA A 29 -19.60 47.81 25.52
CA ALA A 29 -18.25 47.46 25.06
C ALA A 29 -18.36 46.71 23.73
N SER A 30 -17.67 47.22 22.73
CA SER A 30 -17.33 46.49 21.51
C SER A 30 -16.48 45.27 21.90
N SER A 31 -17.01 44.05 21.83
CA SER A 31 -16.21 42.84 21.90
C SER A 31 -16.79 41.78 20.98
N ARG A 32 -15.99 41.42 19.97
CA ARG A 32 -16.13 40.25 19.11
C ARG A 32 -16.52 39.03 19.95
N PRO A 33 -17.43 38.15 19.50
CA PRO A 33 -17.82 36.98 20.28
C PRO A 33 -16.57 36.14 20.61
N VAL A 34 -16.23 36.08 21.90
CA VAL A 34 -15.10 35.31 22.41
C VAL A 34 -15.47 33.84 22.38
N ASN A 35 -14.57 33.02 21.85
CA ASN A 35 -14.77 31.59 21.76
C ASN A 35 -14.78 30.99 23.19
N PRO A 36 -15.80 30.22 23.61
CA PRO A 36 -15.84 29.63 24.94
C PRO A 36 -14.72 28.61 25.20
N PHE A 37 -13.95 28.22 24.18
CA PHE A 37 -12.77 27.37 24.28
C PHE A 37 -11.43 28.15 24.38
N GLU A 38 -11.44 29.49 24.27
CA GLU A 38 -10.21 30.31 24.31
C GLU A 38 -9.66 30.57 25.73
N GLY A 39 -10.43 30.26 26.78
CA GLY A 39 -10.08 30.62 28.17
C GLY A 39 -9.98 29.46 29.16
N SER A 40 -10.18 28.22 28.73
CA SER A 40 -9.99 27.07 29.61
C SER A 40 -8.53 26.62 29.53
N GLY A 41 -7.88 26.48 30.68
CA GLY A 41 -6.57 25.85 30.83
C GLY A 41 -6.61 24.35 30.52
N PHE A 42 -7.12 24.00 29.33
CA PHE A 42 -6.72 22.79 28.67
C PHE A 42 -5.28 23.01 28.29
N GLU A 43 -4.41 22.53 29.17
CA GLU A 43 -3.04 22.16 28.82
C GLU A 43 -3.11 21.60 27.41
N THR A 44 -2.42 22.26 26.48
CA THR A 44 -2.28 21.73 25.13
C THR A 44 -1.52 20.44 25.34
N ILE A 45 -2.25 19.34 25.52
CA ILE A 45 -1.70 18.01 25.41
C ILE A 45 -1.25 18.02 23.96
N GLU A 46 0.05 18.28 23.77
CA GLU A 46 0.71 17.98 22.52
C GLU A 46 0.20 16.61 22.16
N ARG A 47 -0.54 16.54 21.05
CA ARG A 47 -1.08 15.28 20.57
C ARG A 47 0.14 14.39 20.49
N ALA A 48 0.26 13.45 21.42
CA ALA A 48 1.46 12.65 21.53
C ALA A 48 1.69 12.12 20.12
N ALA A 49 2.88 12.35 19.56
CA ALA A 49 3.29 11.83 18.25
C ALA A 49 3.38 10.28 18.25
N ASP A 50 2.63 9.65 19.15
CA ASP A 50 2.75 8.32 19.72
C ASP A 50 1.40 7.56 19.66
N GLU A 51 0.31 8.18 19.18
CA GLU A 51 -0.91 7.43 18.86
C GLU A 51 -0.71 6.50 17.63
N SER A 52 0.26 6.82 16.76
CA SER A 52 0.69 5.94 15.67
C SER A 52 1.57 4.78 16.14
N ARG A 53 2.14 4.82 17.36
CA ARG A 53 2.93 3.70 17.93
C ARG A 53 2.07 2.63 18.59
N LEU A 54 0.78 2.90 18.83
CA LEU A 54 -0.17 1.90 19.37
C LEU A 54 -0.60 0.86 18.32
N TRP A 55 -0.35 1.14 17.04
CA TRP A 55 -0.63 0.23 15.96
C TRP A 55 0.69 -0.48 15.70
N LYS A 56 0.72 -1.81 15.84
CA LYS A 56 1.94 -2.56 15.54
C LYS A 56 2.35 -2.22 14.11
N ASP A 57 3.56 -1.68 13.93
CA ASP A 57 4.16 -1.38 12.61
C ASP A 57 4.18 -2.58 11.65
N ASN A 58 3.92 -3.77 12.18
CA ASN A 58 3.87 -5.04 11.48
C ASN A 58 2.50 -5.39 10.87
N LEU A 59 1.45 -4.60 11.11
CA LEU A 59 0.14 -4.80 10.47
C LEU A 59 0.12 -4.15 9.10
N VAL A 60 -0.01 -4.96 8.06
CA VAL A 60 -0.03 -4.50 6.66
C VAL A 60 -1.36 -4.89 6.02
N THR A 61 -1.98 -3.90 5.37
CA THR A 61 -3.15 -4.11 4.51
C THR A 61 -2.69 -4.48 3.10
N LEU A 62 -3.11 -5.65 2.64
CA LEU A 62 -2.85 -6.16 1.28
C LEU A 62 -4.16 -6.28 0.52
N PRO A 63 -4.15 -6.15 -0.82
CA PRO A 63 -5.32 -6.45 -1.61
C PRO A 63 -5.75 -7.91 -1.47
N MET A 64 -7.06 -8.14 -1.59
CA MET A 64 -7.60 -9.49 -1.62
C MET A 64 -7.12 -10.22 -2.89
N ALA A 65 -7.23 -9.58 -4.06
CA ALA A 65 -6.81 -10.20 -5.32
C ALA A 65 -5.28 -10.40 -5.35
N VAL A 66 -4.83 -11.52 -5.91
CA VAL A 66 -3.42 -11.87 -6.01
C VAL A 66 -3.14 -12.43 -7.40
N GLU A 67 -2.09 -11.94 -8.05
CA GLU A 67 -1.60 -12.49 -9.31
C GLU A 67 -1.11 -13.91 -9.03
N LEU A 68 -1.71 -14.91 -9.67
CA LEU A 68 -1.44 -16.32 -9.40
C LEU A 68 -0.17 -16.78 -10.16
N PRO A 69 0.95 -17.10 -9.48
CA PRO A 69 2.13 -17.62 -10.13
C PRO A 69 1.90 -19.01 -10.69
N SER A 70 2.66 -19.38 -11.72
CA SER A 70 2.58 -20.72 -12.30
C SER A 70 2.88 -21.80 -11.26
N GLY A 71 2.01 -22.79 -11.13
CA GLY A 71 2.17 -23.90 -10.18
C GLY A 71 1.24 -23.84 -8.97
N TYR A 72 0.53 -22.71 -8.76
CA TYR A 72 -0.51 -22.61 -7.74
C TYR A 72 -1.90 -22.84 -8.33
N GLU A 73 -2.71 -23.63 -7.65
CA GLU A 73 -4.07 -23.99 -8.10
C GLU A 73 -5.09 -22.86 -7.86
N SER A 74 -4.91 -22.09 -6.79
CA SER A 74 -5.84 -21.02 -6.41
C SER A 74 -5.16 -19.94 -5.57
N ALA A 75 -5.76 -18.75 -5.54
CA ALA A 75 -5.34 -17.66 -4.67
C ALA A 75 -5.32 -18.06 -3.19
N ALA A 76 -6.26 -18.88 -2.73
CA ALA A 76 -6.31 -19.36 -1.36
C ALA A 76 -5.07 -20.22 -1.02
N ARG A 77 -4.69 -21.14 -1.91
CA ARG A 77 -3.48 -21.96 -1.74
C ARG A 77 -2.21 -21.12 -1.71
N LEU A 78 -2.13 -20.10 -2.56
CA LEU A 78 -1.02 -19.16 -2.55
C LEU A 78 -0.95 -18.38 -1.23
N ARG A 79 -2.08 -17.91 -0.70
CA ARG A 79 -2.13 -17.22 0.59
C ARG A 79 -1.72 -18.14 1.76
N GLU A 80 -2.15 -19.39 1.75
CA GLU A 80 -1.70 -20.40 2.73
C GLU A 80 -0.19 -20.65 2.65
N ALA A 81 0.36 -20.74 1.43
CA ALA A 81 1.80 -20.89 1.22
C ALA A 81 2.57 -19.65 1.67
N MET A 82 2.08 -18.45 1.34
CA MET A 82 2.63 -17.16 1.75
C MET A 82 2.61 -17.02 3.28
N ALA A 83 1.50 -17.40 3.93
CA ALA A 83 1.36 -17.40 5.39
C ALA A 83 2.46 -18.23 6.07
N ARG A 84 2.76 -19.42 5.52
CA ARG A 84 3.84 -20.28 6.02
C ARG A 84 5.22 -19.72 5.70
N ALA A 85 5.47 -19.40 4.42
CA ALA A 85 6.79 -18.98 3.94
C ALA A 85 7.27 -17.67 4.57
N TRP A 86 6.37 -16.72 4.80
CA TRP A 86 6.69 -15.42 5.42
C TRP A 86 6.33 -15.35 6.90
N ARG A 87 5.80 -16.43 7.50
CA ARG A 87 5.31 -16.50 8.88
C ARG A 87 4.31 -15.39 9.23
N VAL A 88 3.42 -15.08 8.29
CA VAL A 88 2.43 -14.02 8.45
C VAL A 88 1.12 -14.59 9.01
N LYS A 89 0.42 -13.79 9.84
CA LYS A 89 -0.86 -14.17 10.43
C LYS A 89 -1.98 -13.31 9.86
N LEU A 90 -3.03 -13.95 9.35
CA LEU A 90 -4.23 -13.24 8.94
C LEU A 90 -4.94 -12.70 10.19
N VAL A 91 -5.21 -11.40 10.21
CA VAL A 91 -5.87 -10.72 11.33
C VAL A 91 -7.32 -10.40 10.98
N ARG A 92 -7.56 -9.89 9.77
CA ARG A 92 -8.89 -9.52 9.27
C ARG A 92 -9.00 -9.80 7.79
N GLU A 93 -10.16 -10.28 7.39
CA GLU A 93 -10.55 -10.43 5.99
C GLU A 93 -11.69 -9.47 5.68
N GLY A 94 -11.51 -8.60 4.69
CA GLY A 94 -12.53 -7.71 4.13
C GLY A 94 -12.92 -8.14 2.72
N GLY A 95 -13.85 -7.41 2.09
CA GLY A 95 -14.30 -7.75 0.74
C GLY A 95 -13.20 -7.60 -0.34
N HIS A 96 -12.39 -6.56 -0.23
CA HIS A 96 -11.36 -6.20 -1.23
C HIS A 96 -9.93 -6.17 -0.67
N GLU A 97 -9.77 -6.32 0.64
CA GLU A 97 -8.49 -6.24 1.33
C GLU A 97 -8.40 -7.27 2.47
N ILE A 98 -7.17 -7.61 2.83
CA ILE A 98 -6.84 -8.41 4.00
C ILE A 98 -5.85 -7.65 4.87
N VAL A 99 -6.01 -7.74 6.18
CA VAL A 99 -5.04 -7.20 7.15
C VAL A 99 -4.24 -8.37 7.70
N VAL A 100 -2.93 -8.27 7.56
CA VAL A 100 -2.01 -9.34 7.90
C VAL A 100 -0.95 -8.80 8.86
N GLU A 101 -0.65 -9.57 9.91
CA GLU A 101 0.46 -9.32 10.82
C GLU A 101 1.71 -10.02 10.28
N PHE A 102 2.70 -9.22 9.92
CA PHE A 102 4.01 -9.69 9.49
C PHE A 102 4.97 -9.88 10.68
N PRO A 103 6.06 -10.65 10.51
CA PRO A 103 7.20 -10.58 11.41
C PRO A 103 7.79 -9.18 11.46
N GLU A 104 8.55 -8.88 12.53
CA GLU A 104 9.21 -7.59 12.70
C GLU A 104 10.14 -7.25 11.52
N GLY A 105 10.17 -5.96 11.15
CA GLY A 105 11.04 -5.42 10.11
C GLY A 105 10.43 -5.40 8.70
N TRP A 106 9.34 -6.12 8.47
CA TRP A 106 8.56 -5.98 7.24
C TRP A 106 7.83 -4.64 7.20
N LYS A 107 7.71 -4.08 6.00
CA LYS A 107 7.05 -2.78 5.79
C LYS A 107 6.45 -2.64 4.42
N ALA A 108 5.30 -1.98 4.34
CA ALA A 108 4.71 -1.53 3.09
C ALA A 108 5.05 -0.05 2.87
N ILE A 109 5.78 0.25 1.79
CA ILE A 109 6.20 1.61 1.46
C ILE A 109 5.49 2.07 0.20
N ARG A 110 4.86 3.23 0.27
CA ARG A 110 4.33 3.92 -0.91
C ARG A 110 5.41 4.84 -1.50
N PRO A 111 6.00 4.52 -2.67
CA PRO A 111 6.92 5.43 -3.33
C PRO A 111 6.17 6.66 -3.88
N ALA A 112 6.92 7.73 -4.20
CA ALA A 112 6.36 8.96 -4.77
C ALA A 112 5.67 8.72 -6.13
N SER A 113 6.14 7.72 -6.86
CA SER A 113 5.56 7.25 -8.12
C SER A 113 5.66 5.73 -8.16
N GLY A 114 4.56 5.07 -8.54
CA GLY A 114 4.51 3.62 -8.68
C GLY A 114 3.75 2.88 -7.58
N PRO A 115 3.64 1.54 -7.70
CA PRO A 115 2.86 0.71 -6.77
C PRO A 115 3.45 0.72 -5.35
N ILE A 116 2.64 0.33 -4.37
CA ILE A 116 3.12 0.10 -3.01
C ILE A 116 4.07 -1.11 -3.03
N GLU A 117 5.21 -0.96 -2.37
CA GLU A 117 6.23 -1.99 -2.25
C GLU A 117 6.18 -2.63 -0.87
N LEU A 118 5.94 -3.93 -0.83
CA LEU A 118 6.13 -4.73 0.38
C LEU A 118 7.60 -5.13 0.46
N ARG A 119 8.30 -4.69 1.51
CA ARG A 119 9.72 -4.97 1.73
C ARG A 119 9.92 -5.84 2.96
N ASP A 120 10.87 -6.77 2.84
CA ASP A 120 11.33 -7.60 3.96
C ASP A 120 12.27 -6.83 4.91
N PRO A 121 12.74 -7.44 6.02
CA PRO A 121 13.65 -6.79 6.97
C PRO A 121 15.00 -6.39 6.36
N ALA A 122 15.44 -7.05 5.28
CA ALA A 122 16.62 -6.67 4.51
C ALA A 122 16.34 -5.52 3.52
N ASN A 123 15.13 -4.94 3.57
CA ASN A 123 14.65 -3.88 2.68
C ASN A 123 14.59 -4.31 1.20
N THR A 124 14.48 -5.62 0.94
CA THR A 124 14.27 -6.18 -0.39
C THR A 124 12.78 -6.20 -0.70
N VAL A 125 12.38 -5.73 -1.88
CA VAL A 125 10.97 -5.78 -2.31
C VAL A 125 10.56 -7.24 -2.51
N ARG A 126 9.54 -7.72 -1.83
CA ARG A 126 9.02 -9.09 -1.96
C ARG A 126 7.70 -9.16 -2.71
N ALA A 127 6.91 -8.09 -2.68
CA ALA A 127 5.70 -7.96 -3.48
C ALA A 127 5.43 -6.49 -3.81
N VAL A 128 4.59 -6.28 -4.82
CA VAL A 128 4.05 -4.96 -5.19
C VAL A 128 2.55 -5.02 -5.38
N TYR A 129 1.86 -3.91 -5.11
CA TYR A 129 0.42 -3.82 -5.33
C TYR A 129 -0.04 -2.38 -5.61
N GLY A 130 -1.16 -2.27 -6.33
CA GLY A 130 -1.79 -0.99 -6.66
C GLY A 130 -2.57 -0.37 -5.50
N TRP A 131 -3.21 0.77 -5.77
CA TRP A 131 -4.02 1.51 -4.79
C TRP A 131 -5.52 1.40 -5.02
N ALA A 132 -5.92 0.85 -6.17
CA ALA A 132 -7.32 0.70 -6.54
C ALA A 132 -7.98 -0.43 -5.74
N GLU A 133 -9.31 -0.41 -5.62
CA GLU A 133 -10.07 -1.45 -4.91
C GLU A 133 -9.96 -2.82 -5.59
N ASP A 134 -9.70 -2.84 -6.90
CA ASP A 134 -9.43 -4.02 -7.72
C ASP A 134 -7.93 -4.29 -7.89
N ALA A 135 -7.07 -3.65 -7.09
CA ALA A 135 -5.63 -3.89 -7.16
C ALA A 135 -5.31 -5.35 -6.86
N GLU A 136 -4.33 -5.88 -7.60
CA GLU A 136 -3.81 -7.21 -7.37
C GLU A 136 -2.46 -7.15 -6.65
N LEU A 137 -2.29 -8.05 -5.67
CA LEU A 137 -1.00 -8.33 -5.06
C LEU A 137 -0.16 -9.17 -6.01
N ARG A 138 1.01 -8.65 -6.39
CA ARG A 138 1.99 -9.40 -7.19
C ARG A 138 3.21 -9.75 -6.35
N ILE A 139 3.40 -11.03 -6.09
CA ILE A 139 4.56 -11.54 -5.36
C ILE A 139 5.72 -11.72 -6.35
N LEU A 140 6.90 -11.20 -5.99
CA LEU A 140 8.05 -11.14 -6.89
C LEU A 140 9.03 -12.29 -6.59
N PRO A 141 9.43 -13.07 -7.61
CA PRO A 141 10.41 -14.14 -7.43
C PRO A 141 11.80 -13.63 -7.08
N ARG A 142 12.67 -14.51 -6.54
CA ARG A 142 14.06 -14.15 -6.21
C ARG A 142 14.87 -13.84 -7.46
N TYR A 143 14.67 -14.64 -8.50
CA TYR A 143 15.37 -14.54 -9.77
C TYR A 143 14.37 -14.33 -10.89
N GLN A 144 14.65 -13.37 -11.75
CA GLN A 144 13.87 -13.13 -12.96
C GLN A 144 14.76 -12.49 -14.02
N VAL A 145 14.36 -12.63 -15.27
CA VAL A 145 14.97 -11.89 -16.37
C VAL A 145 14.38 -10.48 -16.38
N GLU A 146 15.24 -9.48 -16.22
CA GLU A 146 14.87 -8.06 -16.20
C GLU A 146 15.40 -7.37 -17.45
N SER A 147 14.58 -6.48 -18.02
CA SER A 147 15.04 -5.55 -19.05
C SER A 147 15.62 -4.31 -18.38
N GLN A 148 16.85 -3.96 -18.75
CA GLN A 148 17.51 -2.74 -18.35
C GLN A 148 17.71 -1.87 -19.58
N THR A 149 17.10 -0.68 -19.61
CA THR A 149 17.29 0.31 -20.67
C THR A 149 18.16 1.45 -20.18
N ASN A 150 19.05 1.91 -21.05
CA ASN A 150 19.83 3.13 -20.84
C ASN A 150 19.17 4.25 -21.65
N SER A 151 18.48 5.15 -20.95
CA SER A 151 17.77 6.29 -21.56
C SER A 151 18.69 7.26 -22.31
N SER A 152 19.98 7.32 -21.96
CA SER A 152 20.94 8.20 -22.62
C SER A 152 21.44 7.68 -23.97
N SER A 153 21.54 6.36 -24.14
CA SER A 153 22.04 5.74 -25.38
C SER A 153 20.95 5.09 -26.22
N GLY A 154 19.73 4.93 -25.68
CA GLY A 154 18.64 4.18 -26.34
C GLY A 154 18.92 2.68 -26.47
N LEU A 155 19.96 2.18 -25.81
CA LEU A 155 20.34 0.78 -25.81
C LEU A 155 19.77 0.08 -24.57
N GLY A 156 19.36 -1.17 -24.74
CA GLY A 156 18.88 -2.04 -23.68
C GLY A 156 19.76 -3.28 -23.51
N SER A 157 19.59 -3.97 -22.40
CA SER A 157 20.15 -5.29 -22.15
C SER A 157 19.20 -6.08 -21.26
N LEU A 158 19.24 -7.39 -21.35
CA LEU A 158 18.63 -8.27 -20.37
C LEU A 158 19.64 -8.65 -19.31
N LEU A 159 19.17 -8.81 -18.08
CA LEU A 159 19.99 -9.33 -16.99
C LEU A 159 19.18 -10.26 -16.10
N ILE A 160 19.89 -11.12 -15.40
CA ILE A 160 19.37 -11.88 -14.26
C ILE A 160 20.06 -11.33 -13.02
N ARG A 161 19.26 -10.88 -12.06
CA ARG A 161 19.74 -10.38 -10.77
C ARG A 161 19.29 -11.33 -9.67
N ASP A 162 20.20 -11.61 -8.74
CA ASP A 162 19.81 -12.10 -7.42
C ASP A 162 19.25 -10.95 -6.62
N ARG A 163 17.93 -10.93 -6.41
CA ARG A 163 17.26 -9.81 -5.74
C ARG A 163 17.59 -9.71 -4.25
N ALA A 164 18.04 -10.79 -3.62
CA ALA A 164 18.45 -10.77 -2.23
C ALA A 164 19.80 -10.07 -2.03
N SER A 165 20.77 -10.31 -2.92
CA SER A 165 22.12 -9.71 -2.83
C SER A 165 22.32 -8.48 -3.73
N GLY A 166 21.42 -8.24 -4.68
CA GLY A 166 21.57 -7.22 -5.71
C GLY A 166 22.59 -7.58 -6.82
N LYS A 167 23.24 -8.75 -6.72
CA LYS A 167 24.28 -9.18 -7.67
C LYS A 167 23.69 -9.57 -9.02
N ILE A 168 24.31 -9.11 -10.10
CA ILE A 168 24.00 -9.58 -11.46
C ILE A 168 24.68 -10.93 -11.65
N LEU A 169 23.89 -11.94 -11.99
CA LEU A 169 24.35 -13.31 -12.20
C LEU A 169 24.73 -13.56 -13.66
N GLU A 170 23.94 -13.03 -14.58
CA GLU A 170 24.11 -13.18 -16.02
C GLU A 170 23.57 -11.94 -16.72
N ARG A 171 24.17 -11.55 -17.84
CA ARG A 171 23.73 -10.40 -18.64
C ARG A 171 23.82 -10.73 -20.12
N SER A 172 22.92 -10.16 -20.90
CA SER A 172 23.00 -10.18 -22.34
C SER A 172 24.02 -9.19 -22.89
N GLU A 173 24.37 -9.33 -24.16
CA GLU A 173 24.96 -8.22 -24.89
C GLU A 173 23.99 -7.03 -24.98
N ILE A 174 24.55 -5.85 -25.25
CA ILE A 174 23.78 -4.62 -25.42
C ILE A 174 23.03 -4.69 -26.76
N TRP A 175 21.75 -4.37 -26.75
CA TRP A 175 20.86 -4.49 -27.89
C TRP A 175 19.96 -3.26 -28.03
N SER A 176 19.69 -2.84 -29.27
CA SER A 176 18.80 -1.71 -29.54
C SER A 176 17.37 -2.18 -29.80
N SER A 177 16.40 -1.56 -29.12
CA SER A 177 14.96 -1.78 -29.37
C SER A 177 14.49 -1.34 -30.76
N LEU A 178 15.35 -0.66 -31.53
CA LEU A 178 15.07 -0.31 -32.93
C LEU A 178 15.17 -1.52 -33.88
N ILE A 179 15.83 -2.61 -33.46
CA ILE A 179 16.10 -3.79 -34.29
C ILE A 179 14.94 -4.80 -34.20
N GLY A 180 14.03 -4.65 -33.24
CA GLY A 180 12.84 -5.48 -33.09
C GLY A 180 12.16 -5.28 -31.74
N SER A 181 11.07 -6.00 -31.48
CA SER A 181 10.36 -5.96 -30.19
C SER A 181 10.80 -7.06 -29.21
N ARG A 182 11.54 -8.07 -29.69
CA ARG A 182 12.01 -9.20 -28.89
C ARG A 182 13.53 -9.19 -28.83
N HIS A 183 14.06 -9.19 -27.62
CA HIS A 183 15.50 -9.28 -27.40
C HIS A 183 15.99 -10.70 -27.79
N PRO A 184 16.98 -10.84 -28.67
CA PRO A 184 17.41 -12.13 -29.22
C PRO A 184 17.88 -13.11 -28.14
N GLU A 185 18.48 -12.59 -27.07
CA GLU A 185 19.01 -13.41 -25.98
C GLU A 185 17.99 -13.80 -24.89
N TRP A 186 16.71 -13.44 -25.03
CA TRP A 186 15.70 -13.76 -24.01
C TRP A 186 15.62 -15.26 -23.73
N SER A 187 15.58 -16.08 -24.79
CA SER A 187 15.53 -17.54 -24.68
C SER A 187 16.79 -18.11 -24.04
N ARG A 188 17.97 -17.53 -24.33
CA ARG A 188 19.25 -17.95 -23.74
C ARG A 188 19.26 -17.71 -22.23
N LEU A 189 18.93 -16.50 -21.78
CA LEU A 189 18.89 -16.17 -20.35
C LEU A 189 17.80 -16.96 -19.63
N THR A 190 16.63 -17.13 -20.25
CA THR A 190 15.55 -17.96 -19.68
C THR A 190 16.00 -19.42 -19.53
N GLY A 191 16.69 -19.96 -20.53
CA GLY A 191 17.24 -21.32 -20.49
C GLY A 191 18.26 -21.50 -19.37
N TRP A 192 19.21 -20.56 -19.26
CA TRP A 192 20.20 -20.54 -18.17
C TRP A 192 19.52 -20.49 -16.79
N LEU A 193 18.47 -19.68 -16.65
CA LEU A 193 17.74 -19.54 -15.40
C LEU A 193 16.97 -20.82 -15.04
N ASN A 194 16.33 -21.45 -16.02
CA ASN A 194 15.63 -22.72 -15.82
C ASN A 194 16.61 -23.86 -15.44
N GLU A 195 17.81 -23.87 -16.00
CA GLU A 195 18.82 -24.90 -15.72
C GLU A 195 19.39 -24.76 -14.29
N ARG A 196 19.73 -23.54 -13.88
CA ARG A 196 20.36 -23.29 -12.57
C ARG A 196 19.38 -23.16 -11.41
N TYR A 197 18.19 -22.64 -11.69
CA TYR A 197 17.16 -22.38 -10.69
C TYR A 197 15.80 -22.87 -11.17
N PRO A 198 15.57 -24.19 -11.31
CA PRO A 198 14.36 -24.74 -11.95
C PRO A 198 13.02 -24.24 -11.37
N GLN A 199 12.99 -23.86 -10.10
CA GLN A 199 11.80 -23.38 -9.40
C GLN A 199 11.71 -21.85 -9.33
N HIS A 200 12.46 -21.11 -10.18
CA HIS A 200 12.62 -19.65 -10.02
C HIS A 200 11.30 -18.88 -10.18
N ARG A 201 10.33 -19.48 -10.86
CA ARG A 201 8.99 -18.92 -11.07
C ARG A 201 8.13 -18.93 -9.82
N ASP A 202 8.46 -19.77 -8.83
CA ASP A 202 7.75 -19.77 -7.56
C ASP A 202 8.34 -18.66 -6.68
N PRO A 203 7.55 -17.63 -6.34
CA PRO A 203 8.08 -16.47 -5.64
C PRO A 203 8.44 -16.73 -4.17
N LEU A 204 8.04 -17.89 -3.63
CA LEU A 204 8.35 -18.33 -2.27
C LEU A 204 9.56 -19.27 -2.22
N ARG A 205 10.21 -19.56 -3.35
CA ARG A 205 11.40 -20.41 -3.42
C ARG A 205 12.70 -19.62 -3.52
N TYR A 206 13.78 -20.28 -3.16
CA TYR A 206 15.15 -19.79 -3.14
C TYR A 206 15.44 -18.64 -2.19
N TRP A 207 14.46 -18.14 -1.46
CA TRP A 207 14.70 -17.17 -0.40
C TRP A 207 15.06 -17.91 0.89
N GLU A 208 16.15 -17.53 1.54
CA GLU A 208 16.68 -18.25 2.70
C GLU A 208 15.65 -18.34 3.85
N ASP A 209 14.94 -17.24 4.11
CA ASP A 209 13.87 -17.16 5.08
C ASP A 209 12.71 -18.11 4.71
N CYS A 210 12.27 -18.11 3.46
CA CYS A 210 11.19 -18.98 3.00
C CYS A 210 11.56 -20.46 3.03
N GLU A 211 12.77 -20.83 2.57
CA GLU A 211 13.23 -22.23 2.59
C GLU A 211 13.34 -22.75 4.03
N THR A 212 13.83 -21.92 4.95
CA THR A 212 13.87 -22.25 6.38
C THR A 212 12.47 -22.43 6.94
N ASN A 213 11.52 -21.58 6.56
CA ASN A 213 10.16 -21.63 7.07
C ASN A 213 9.31 -22.76 6.49
N LEU A 214 9.64 -23.24 5.29
CA LEU A 214 8.94 -24.34 4.61
C LEU A 214 9.54 -25.72 4.92
N GLY A 215 10.82 -25.77 5.34
CA GLY A 215 11.51 -27.00 5.73
C GLY A 215 11.20 -27.49 7.15
N HIS A 216 10.35 -26.77 7.88
CA HIS A 216 9.84 -27.08 9.22
C HIS A 216 8.31 -27.17 9.18
#